data_AF-A0A7K4L1W9-F1
#
_entry.id   AF-A0A7K4L1W9-F1
#
_cell.length_a   1.000
_cell.length_b   1.000
_cell.length_c   1.000
_cell.angle_alpha   90.00
_cell.angle_beta   90.00
_cell.angle_gamma   90.00
#
_symmetry.space_group_name_H-M   'P 1'
#
loop_
_entity.id
_entity.type
_entity.pdbx_description
1 polymer ?
#
loop_
_entity_poly.entity_id
_entity_poly.type
_entity_poly.pdbx_seq_one_letter_code
_entity_poly.pdbx_strand_id
1 'polypeptide(L)'
;AGRHEFPFTFQLPETLATSFEGKHGSVRYWVKAKLHRPWATVKKAKKEFTVIEPIDINTPALLAPQAGAKEKFARAWYCNRGQVSVTAKIDRKGYTPGEVIPIFAEIDNGTSRSVVPKAAIIQTQTFVARGTRKQKKLVVTTMVGDSIAAGKRDVWHGRALKIPPVGPSILHCRIIQVEYSLKV
;
A
#
# COMPACT_ATOMS: atom_id res chain seq x y z
N ALA A 1 5.22 -49.44 19.85
CA ALA A 1 5.30 -47.98 19.65
C ALA A 1 6.30 -47.72 18.54
N GLY A 2 6.05 -46.75 17.66
CA GLY A 2 6.92 -46.43 16.53
C GLY A 2 6.61 -45.06 15.94
N ARG A 3 7.53 -44.54 15.13
CA ARG A 3 7.33 -43.30 14.36
C ARG A 3 6.55 -43.63 13.10
N HIS A 4 5.38 -43.03 12.94
CA HIS A 4 4.52 -43.19 11.77
C HIS A 4 4.45 -41.87 11.01
N GLU A 5 4.76 -41.90 9.72
CA GLU A 5 4.78 -40.72 8.85
C GLU A 5 3.78 -40.90 7.71
N PHE A 6 3.04 -39.84 7.42
CA PHE A 6 2.05 -39.81 6.34
C PHE A 6 2.40 -38.63 5.43
N PRO A 7 3.24 -38.82 4.40
CA PRO A 7 3.58 -37.76 3.46
C PRO A 7 2.34 -37.32 2.69
N PHE A 8 2.21 -36.03 2.46
CA PHE A 8 1.17 -35.46 1.62
C PHE A 8 1.75 -34.35 0.77
N THR A 9 1.17 -34.15 -0.41
CA THR A 9 1.52 -33.05 -1.32
C THR A 9 0.25 -32.64 -2.04
N PHE A 10 0.07 -31.33 -2.20
CA PHE A 10 -1.00 -30.77 -3.00
C PHE A 10 -0.50 -29.47 -3.61
N GLN A 11 -1.03 -29.13 -4.77
CA GLN A 11 -0.75 -27.86 -5.42
C GLN A 11 -1.76 -26.81 -4.93
N LEU A 12 -1.26 -25.60 -4.67
CA LEU A 12 -2.12 -24.46 -4.36
C LEU A 12 -2.75 -23.94 -5.67
N PRO A 13 -4.02 -23.49 -5.65
CA PRO A 13 -4.59 -22.77 -6.77
C PRO A 13 -3.76 -21.52 -7.12
N GLU A 14 -3.71 -21.15 -8.41
CA GLU A 14 -2.99 -19.96 -8.86
C GLU A 14 -3.68 -18.65 -8.43
N THR A 15 -4.97 -18.71 -8.10
CA THR A 15 -5.83 -17.55 -7.80
C THR A 15 -5.91 -17.23 -6.30
N LEU A 16 -4.95 -17.70 -5.50
CA LEU A 16 -4.93 -17.42 -4.07
C LEU A 16 -4.48 -15.99 -3.80
N ALA A 17 -5.27 -15.28 -2.99
CA ALA A 17 -4.90 -13.96 -2.50
C ALA A 17 -3.70 -14.02 -1.54
N THR A 18 -2.90 -12.95 -1.51
CA THR A 18 -1.84 -12.80 -0.51
C THR A 18 -2.39 -12.87 0.92
N SER A 19 -1.67 -13.57 1.79
CA SER A 19 -1.97 -13.64 3.22
C SER A 19 -1.88 -12.26 3.86
N PHE A 20 -2.86 -11.92 4.70
CA PHE A 20 -3.00 -10.57 5.21
C PHE A 20 -3.63 -10.55 6.59
N GLU A 21 -3.19 -9.63 7.45
CA GLU A 21 -3.78 -9.36 8.75
C GLU A 21 -4.13 -7.87 8.86
N GLY A 22 -5.41 -7.58 9.05
CA GLY A 22 -5.92 -6.22 9.17
C GLY A 22 -6.92 -6.06 10.29
N LYS A 23 -7.26 -4.80 10.61
CA LYS A 23 -8.18 -4.46 11.72
C LYS A 23 -9.57 -5.08 11.56
N HIS A 24 -10.03 -5.23 10.31
CA HIS A 24 -11.40 -5.63 10.00
C HIS A 24 -11.49 -6.96 9.24
N GLY A 25 -10.37 -7.68 9.09
CA GLY A 25 -10.35 -8.96 8.39
C GLY A 25 -8.93 -9.47 8.15
N SER A 26 -8.83 -10.75 7.83
CA SER A 26 -7.57 -11.42 7.51
C SER A 26 -7.76 -12.48 6.41
N VAL A 27 -6.65 -12.81 5.74
CA VAL A 27 -6.52 -13.91 4.80
C VAL A 27 -5.45 -14.84 5.38
N ARG A 28 -5.86 -16.05 5.80
CA ARG A 28 -4.99 -17.03 6.49
C ARG A 28 -5.08 -18.38 5.81
N TYR A 29 -3.93 -19.03 5.65
CA TYR A 29 -3.83 -20.37 5.07
C TYR A 29 -3.29 -21.36 6.09
N TRP A 30 -3.83 -22.58 6.08
CA TRP A 30 -3.38 -23.65 6.95
C TRP A 30 -3.69 -25.03 6.39
N VAL A 31 -2.87 -26.00 6.78
CA VAL A 31 -3.15 -27.43 6.62
C VAL A 31 -3.69 -27.98 7.94
N LYS A 32 -4.69 -28.86 7.86
CA LYS A 32 -5.28 -29.51 9.03
C LYS A 32 -5.31 -31.02 8.85
N ALA A 33 -4.58 -31.73 9.71
CA ALA A 33 -4.65 -33.19 9.80
C ALA A 33 -5.71 -33.61 10.82
N LYS A 34 -6.47 -34.66 10.50
CA LYS A 34 -7.45 -35.29 11.39
C LYS A 34 -7.13 -36.78 11.50
N LEU A 35 -6.89 -37.26 12.71
CA LEU A 35 -6.66 -38.68 12.99
C LEU A 35 -7.94 -39.31 13.56
N HIS A 36 -8.55 -40.19 12.78
CA HIS A 36 -9.72 -40.97 13.16
C HIS A 36 -9.28 -42.32 13.73
N ARG A 37 -9.82 -42.70 14.88
CA ARG A 37 -9.57 -44.00 15.53
C ARG A 37 -10.88 -44.56 16.06
N PRO A 38 -11.14 -45.87 15.94
CA PRO A 38 -12.32 -46.50 16.53
C PRO A 38 -12.42 -46.19 18.03
N TRP A 39 -13.63 -45.90 18.51
CA TRP A 39 -13.92 -45.68 19.94
C TRP A 39 -13.11 -44.55 20.60
N ALA A 40 -12.53 -43.64 19.81
CA ALA A 40 -11.73 -42.52 20.31
C ALA A 40 -12.09 -41.21 19.61
N THR A 41 -11.85 -40.10 20.32
CA THR A 41 -12.07 -38.76 19.76
C THR A 41 -11.06 -38.45 18.65
N VAL A 42 -11.54 -37.73 17.64
CA VAL A 42 -10.71 -37.31 16.49
C VAL A 42 -9.65 -36.32 16.96
N LYS A 43 -8.37 -36.71 16.86
CA LYS A 43 -7.25 -35.79 17.10
C LYS A 43 -7.07 -34.88 15.90
N LYS A 44 -6.78 -33.60 16.14
CA LYS A 44 -6.63 -32.58 15.10
C LYS A 44 -5.28 -31.88 15.29
N ALA A 45 -4.54 -31.71 14.20
CA ALA A 45 -3.33 -30.87 14.17
C ALA A 45 -3.49 -29.82 13.06
N LYS A 46 -3.05 -28.58 13.31
CA LYS A 46 -3.13 -27.47 12.36
C LYS A 46 -1.74 -26.86 12.20
N LYS A 47 -1.33 -26.58 10.95
CA LYS A 47 -0.10 -25.85 10.64
C LYS A 47 -0.42 -24.72 9.66
N GLU A 48 -0.07 -23.50 10.04
CA GLU A 48 -0.28 -22.31 9.21
C GLU A 48 0.90 -22.10 8.25
N PHE A 49 0.63 -21.49 7.10
CA PHE A 49 1.63 -21.10 6.12
C PHE A 49 1.21 -19.79 5.44
N THR A 50 2.18 -19.10 4.83
CA THR A 50 1.99 -17.81 4.17
C THR A 50 1.95 -18.01 2.66
N VAL A 51 0.99 -17.36 2.01
CA VAL A 51 0.86 -17.27 0.56
C VAL A 51 1.10 -15.83 0.15
N ILE A 52 1.91 -15.63 -0.89
CA ILE A 52 2.14 -14.32 -1.51
C ILE A 52 1.78 -14.47 -2.98
N GLU A 53 0.81 -13.68 -3.42
CA GLU A 53 0.46 -13.57 -4.83
C GLU A 53 1.62 -12.85 -5.57
N PRO A 54 2.19 -13.47 -6.63
CA PRO A 54 3.24 -12.85 -7.40
C PRO A 54 2.66 -11.69 -8.22
N ILE A 55 3.26 -10.51 -8.10
CA ILE A 55 2.93 -9.34 -8.93
C ILE A 55 4.12 -9.05 -9.82
N ASP A 56 3.93 -9.15 -11.14
CA ASP A 56 4.95 -8.75 -12.10
C ASP A 56 4.97 -7.22 -12.28
N ILE A 57 5.97 -6.59 -11.67
CA ILE A 57 6.19 -5.14 -11.75
C ILE A 57 6.69 -4.67 -13.12
N ASN A 58 7.10 -5.59 -14.00
CA ASN A 58 7.60 -5.27 -15.34
C ASN A 58 6.47 -5.15 -16.37
N THR A 59 5.22 -5.26 -15.94
CA THR A 59 4.07 -5.04 -16.82
C THR A 59 4.04 -3.59 -17.31
N PRO A 60 3.67 -3.31 -18.58
CA PRO A 60 3.66 -1.95 -19.13
C PRO A 60 2.83 -0.95 -18.32
N ALA A 61 1.73 -1.41 -17.72
CA ALA A 61 0.87 -0.57 -16.87
C ALA A 61 1.56 -0.12 -15.56
N LEU A 62 2.50 -0.92 -15.05
CA LEU A 62 3.27 -0.59 -13.84
C LEU A 62 4.56 0.16 -14.15
N LEU A 63 5.11 0.00 -15.36
CA LEU A 63 6.27 0.76 -15.82
C LEU A 63 5.91 2.18 -16.32
N ALA A 64 4.64 2.45 -16.60
CA ALA A 64 4.20 3.74 -17.09
C ALA A 64 4.42 4.87 -16.06
N PRO A 65 4.94 6.04 -16.48
CA PRO A 65 5.12 7.19 -15.61
C PRO A 65 3.79 7.68 -15.07
N GLN A 66 3.79 8.19 -13.85
CA GLN A 66 2.61 8.77 -13.21
C GLN A 66 2.86 10.24 -12.96
N ALA A 67 1.87 11.08 -13.27
CA ALA A 67 1.93 12.51 -13.00
C ALA A 67 0.59 13.00 -12.43
N GLY A 68 0.65 14.05 -11.62
CA GLY A 68 -0.52 14.69 -11.05
C GLY A 68 -0.26 16.16 -10.82
N ALA A 69 -1.29 16.98 -10.99
CA ALA A 69 -1.26 18.41 -10.71
C ALA A 69 -2.44 18.76 -9.82
N LYS A 70 -2.24 19.65 -8.85
CA LYS A 70 -3.30 20.14 -8.00
C LYS A 70 -3.02 21.56 -7.55
N GLU A 71 -4.05 22.37 -7.55
CA GLU A 71 -4.03 23.72 -7.00
C GLU A 71 -4.99 23.84 -5.83
N LYS A 72 -4.63 24.66 -4.85
CA LYS A 72 -5.47 24.98 -3.71
C LYS A 72 -5.40 26.46 -3.38
N PHE A 73 -6.57 27.10 -3.39
CA PHE A 73 -6.71 28.49 -2.98
C PHE A 73 -6.65 28.62 -1.46
N ALA A 74 -5.84 29.57 -0.99
CA ALA A 74 -5.86 30.03 0.39
C ALA A 74 -6.95 31.10 0.53
N ARG A 75 -8.14 30.70 0.97
CA ARG A 75 -9.25 31.63 1.21
C ARG A 75 -9.35 31.97 2.69
N ALA A 76 -9.51 33.25 3.01
CA ALA A 76 -9.87 33.71 4.34
C ALA A 76 -11.04 34.69 4.21
N TRP A 77 -12.19 34.29 4.74
CA TRP A 77 -13.45 35.05 4.72
C TRP A 77 -13.87 35.53 3.32
N TYR A 78 -13.48 36.73 2.91
CA TYR A 78 -13.80 37.33 1.61
C TYR A 78 -12.58 37.67 0.74
N CYS A 79 -11.35 37.44 1.22
CA CYS A 79 -10.14 37.76 0.48
C CYS A 79 -9.44 36.49 -0.03
N ASN A 80 -9.09 36.48 -1.31
CA ASN A 80 -8.19 35.49 -1.88
C ASN A 80 -6.75 35.81 -1.42
N ARG A 81 -6.15 34.94 -0.61
CA ARG A 81 -4.78 35.12 -0.08
C ARG A 81 -3.72 34.41 -0.93
N GLY A 82 -4.04 34.19 -2.21
CA GLY A 82 -3.22 33.47 -3.17
C GLY A 82 -3.53 31.98 -3.22
N GLN A 83 -2.70 31.24 -3.95
CA GLN A 83 -2.86 29.80 -4.16
C GLN A 83 -1.53 29.06 -4.00
N VAL A 84 -1.63 27.77 -3.70
CA VAL A 84 -0.50 26.85 -3.80
C VAL A 84 -0.80 25.89 -4.94
N SER A 85 0.11 25.78 -5.91
CA SER A 85 0.06 24.74 -6.93
C SER A 85 1.18 23.74 -6.72
N VAL A 86 0.88 22.46 -6.98
CA VAL A 86 1.83 21.36 -6.93
C VAL A 86 1.65 20.54 -8.19
N THR A 87 2.72 20.36 -8.95
CA THR A 87 2.83 19.33 -9.98
C THR A 87 3.83 18.30 -9.51
N ALA A 88 3.53 17.02 -9.67
CA ALA A 88 4.42 15.95 -9.27
C ALA A 88 4.40 14.82 -10.29
N LYS A 89 5.55 14.19 -10.52
CA LYS A 89 5.71 13.04 -11.40
C LYS A 89 6.70 12.02 -10.81
N ILE A 90 6.47 10.77 -11.17
CA ILE A 90 7.35 9.62 -10.93
C ILE A 90 7.51 8.85 -12.24
N ASP A 91 8.64 8.19 -12.40
CA ASP A 91 9.04 7.47 -13.60
C ASP A 91 8.22 6.19 -13.86
N ARG A 92 7.77 5.52 -12.80
CA ARG A 92 6.92 4.33 -12.86
C ARG A 92 5.95 4.21 -11.69
N LYS A 93 5.00 3.29 -11.79
CA LYS A 93 3.97 3.00 -10.78
C LYS A 93 4.31 1.79 -9.89
N GLY A 94 4.97 0.78 -10.44
CA GLY A 94 5.34 -0.45 -9.72
C GLY A 94 6.70 -0.34 -9.04
N TYR A 95 6.75 -0.65 -7.74
CA TYR A 95 7.97 -0.68 -6.93
C TYR A 95 7.97 -1.87 -5.99
N THR A 96 9.16 -2.31 -5.56
CA THR A 96 9.32 -3.33 -4.52
C THR A 96 9.73 -2.72 -3.18
N PRO A 97 9.39 -3.36 -2.04
CA PRO A 97 9.90 -2.94 -0.73
C PRO A 97 11.43 -2.82 -0.73
N GLY A 98 11.96 -1.74 -0.13
CA GLY A 98 13.38 -1.42 -0.09
C GLY A 98 13.86 -0.48 -1.21
N GLU A 99 13.12 -0.34 -2.30
CA GLU A 99 13.44 0.62 -3.36
C GLU A 99 13.21 2.08 -2.93
N VAL A 100 13.70 3.00 -3.75
CA VAL A 100 13.52 4.44 -3.60
C VAL A 100 12.68 4.95 -4.75
N ILE A 101 11.64 5.72 -4.43
CA ILE A 101 10.81 6.43 -5.41
C ILE A 101 11.45 7.81 -5.65
N PRO A 102 11.94 8.12 -6.86
CA PRO A 102 12.43 9.45 -7.20
C PRO A 102 11.25 10.38 -7.53
N ILE A 103 10.97 11.35 -6.66
CA ILE A 103 9.84 12.26 -6.84
C ILE A 103 10.32 13.55 -7.47
N PHE A 104 9.79 13.86 -8.65
CA PHE A 104 10.00 15.14 -9.31
C PHE A 104 8.77 16.00 -9.09
N ALA A 105 8.92 17.18 -8.50
CA ALA A 105 7.78 18.03 -8.20
C ALA A 105 8.12 19.51 -8.35
N GLU A 106 7.17 20.31 -8.80
CA GLU A 106 7.25 21.76 -8.79
C GLU A 106 6.15 22.29 -7.88
N ILE A 107 6.54 23.07 -6.87
CA ILE A 107 5.64 23.66 -5.91
C ILE A 107 5.72 25.17 -6.04
N ASP A 108 4.62 25.82 -6.37
CA ASP A 108 4.51 27.27 -6.39
C ASP A 108 3.67 27.74 -5.21
N ASN A 109 4.29 28.51 -4.31
CA ASN A 109 3.62 29.12 -3.19
C ASN A 109 3.26 30.58 -3.51
N GLY A 110 2.17 30.77 -4.24
CA GLY A 110 1.58 32.09 -4.48
C GLY A 110 0.82 32.66 -3.27
N THR A 111 0.94 32.08 -2.08
CA THR A 111 0.24 32.58 -0.87
C THR A 111 1.08 33.56 -0.07
N SER A 112 0.46 34.25 0.89
CA SER A 112 1.12 35.17 1.83
C SER A 112 1.78 34.50 3.04
N ARG A 113 1.79 33.16 3.12
CA ARG A 113 2.39 32.40 4.23
C ARG A 113 3.41 31.42 3.71
N SER A 114 4.34 30.99 4.56
CA SER A 114 5.21 29.88 4.24
C SER A 114 4.45 28.55 4.19
N VAL A 115 4.87 27.64 3.32
CA VAL A 115 4.30 26.30 3.16
C VAL A 115 5.40 25.25 3.23
N VAL A 116 5.08 24.08 3.78
CA VAL A 116 6.04 22.95 3.88
C VAL A 116 5.49 21.79 3.05
N PRO A 117 6.08 21.48 1.89
CA PRO A 117 5.67 20.35 1.06
C PRO A 117 6.03 19.03 1.75
N LYS A 118 5.18 18.01 1.57
CA LYS A 118 5.36 16.68 2.17
C LYS A 118 4.93 15.62 1.17
N ALA A 119 5.72 14.56 1.03
CA ALA A 119 5.28 13.39 0.31
C ALA A 119 5.19 12.17 1.25
N ALA A 120 4.20 11.31 1.03
CA ALA A 120 3.98 10.13 1.84
C ALA A 120 3.44 8.97 1.00
N ILE A 121 3.87 7.76 1.34
CA ILE A 121 3.22 6.54 0.88
C ILE A 121 2.07 6.26 1.84
N ILE A 122 0.85 6.17 1.30
CA ILE A 122 -0.35 5.85 2.06
C ILE A 122 -0.82 4.46 1.66
N GLN A 123 -0.83 3.53 2.61
CA GLN A 123 -1.51 2.25 2.44
C GLN A 123 -2.99 2.42 2.75
N THR A 124 -3.84 2.00 1.83
CA THR A 124 -5.28 2.01 1.95
C THR A 124 -5.78 0.57 2.01
N GLN A 125 -6.29 0.17 3.17
CA GLN A 125 -6.88 -1.14 3.39
C GLN A 125 -8.41 -1.01 3.28
N THR A 126 -9.00 -1.72 2.33
CA THR A 126 -10.45 -1.72 2.08
C THR A 126 -11.01 -3.09 2.41
N PHE A 127 -12.06 -3.12 3.23
CA PHE A 127 -12.76 -4.33 3.67
C PHE A 127 -14.20 -4.25 3.21
N VAL A 128 -14.66 -5.26 2.47
CA VAL A 128 -16.01 -5.34 1.90
C VAL A 128 -16.66 -6.61 2.43
N ALA A 129 -17.76 -6.45 3.18
CA ALA A 129 -18.53 -7.57 3.68
C ALA A 129 -20.00 -7.16 3.87
N ARG A 130 -20.94 -8.02 3.46
CA ARG A 130 -22.39 -7.84 3.66
C ARG A 130 -22.90 -6.44 3.26
N GLY A 131 -22.49 -5.97 2.08
CA GLY A 131 -22.87 -4.64 1.56
C GLY A 131 -22.21 -3.44 2.25
N THR A 132 -21.42 -3.67 3.31
CA THR A 132 -20.68 -2.61 4.00
C THR A 132 -19.24 -2.53 3.50
N ARG A 133 -18.76 -1.31 3.29
CA ARG A 133 -17.36 -1.01 2.97
C ARG A 133 -16.73 -0.25 4.12
N LYS A 134 -15.65 -0.78 4.70
CA LYS A 134 -14.81 -0.09 5.68
C LYS A 134 -13.44 0.17 5.09
N GLN A 135 -12.86 1.34 5.36
CA GLN A 135 -11.54 1.70 4.87
C GLN A 135 -10.67 2.18 6.03
N LYS A 136 -9.41 1.74 6.03
CA LYS A 136 -8.37 2.22 6.94
C LYS A 136 -7.21 2.74 6.11
N LYS A 137 -6.77 3.97 6.39
CA LYS A 137 -5.57 4.55 5.77
C LYS A 137 -4.44 4.59 6.79
N LEU A 138 -3.25 4.22 6.35
CA LEU A 138 -2.04 4.18 7.15
C LEU A 138 -0.94 4.92 6.40
N VAL A 139 -0.24 5.82 7.08
CA VAL A 139 0.97 6.44 6.55
C VAL A 139 2.10 5.43 6.74
N VAL A 140 2.68 4.97 5.63
CA VAL A 140 3.74 3.95 5.61
C VAL A 140 5.10 4.61 5.83
N THR A 141 5.35 5.69 5.09
CA THR A 141 6.57 6.49 5.18
C THR A 141 6.24 7.92 4.74
N THR A 142 7.04 8.88 5.17
CA THR A 142 6.87 10.29 4.83
C THR A 142 8.23 10.94 4.66
N MET A 143 8.32 11.83 3.69
CA MET A 143 9.40 12.80 3.57
C MET A 143 8.85 14.21 3.69
N VAL A 144 9.65 15.09 4.26
CA VAL A 144 9.31 16.51 4.46
C VAL A 144 10.31 17.32 3.66
N GLY A 145 9.79 18.25 2.86
CA GLY A 145 10.58 19.22 2.13
C GLY A 145 10.92 20.45 2.96
N ASP A 146 11.67 21.35 2.36
CA ASP A 146 12.08 22.59 2.99
C ASP A 146 10.94 23.61 2.97
N SER A 147 10.95 24.54 3.93
CA SER A 147 9.90 25.56 4.02
C SER A 147 10.03 26.54 2.85
N ILE A 148 8.96 26.69 2.08
CA ILE A 148 8.87 27.61 0.96
C ILE A 148 8.25 28.90 1.46
N ALA A 149 9.01 30.00 1.39
CA ALA A 149 8.50 31.32 1.77
C ALA A 149 7.34 31.78 0.86
N ALA A 150 6.61 32.80 1.32
CA ALA A 150 5.53 33.41 0.54
C ALA A 150 6.02 33.94 -0.82
N GLY A 151 5.27 33.69 -1.89
CA GLY A 151 5.59 34.11 -3.26
C GLY A 151 6.82 33.43 -3.88
N LYS A 152 7.28 32.31 -3.31
CA LYS A 152 8.42 31.54 -3.81
C LYS A 152 8.00 30.19 -4.35
N ARG A 153 8.89 29.59 -5.13
CA ARG A 153 8.75 28.23 -5.66
C ARG A 153 9.87 27.32 -5.16
N ASP A 154 9.59 26.03 -5.11
CA ASP A 154 10.56 24.97 -4.88
C ASP A 154 10.42 23.91 -5.98
N VAL A 155 11.54 23.26 -6.31
CA VAL A 155 11.58 22.20 -7.33
C VAL A 155 12.35 21.01 -6.77
N TRP A 156 11.68 19.87 -6.74
CA TRP A 156 12.29 18.59 -6.41
C TRP A 156 12.79 17.92 -7.68
N HIS A 157 14.09 17.66 -7.74
CA HIS A 157 14.75 16.96 -8.84
C HIS A 157 15.03 15.50 -8.44
N GLY A 158 13.98 14.69 -8.31
CA GLY A 158 14.11 13.28 -7.94
C GLY A 158 14.36 13.09 -6.44
N ARG A 159 13.64 13.84 -5.59
CA ARG A 159 13.75 13.72 -4.14
C ARG A 159 13.36 12.31 -3.70
N ALA A 160 14.26 11.64 -3.00
CA ALA A 160 14.19 10.22 -2.69
C ALA A 160 13.19 9.90 -1.58
N LEU A 161 12.20 9.05 -1.86
CA LEU A 161 11.30 8.46 -0.85
C LEU A 161 11.54 6.96 -0.75
N LYS A 162 12.20 6.52 0.32
CA LYS A 162 12.51 5.09 0.56
C LYS A 162 11.27 4.31 1.00
N ILE A 163 11.03 3.17 0.35
CA ILE A 163 9.95 2.24 0.69
C ILE A 163 10.44 1.32 1.82
N PRO A 164 9.80 1.33 3.00
CA PRO A 164 10.15 0.41 4.09
C PRO A 164 9.71 -1.02 3.77
N PRO A 165 10.17 -2.03 4.53
CA PRO A 165 9.64 -3.39 4.43
C PRO A 165 8.12 -3.40 4.68
N VAL A 166 7.33 -3.66 3.64
CA VAL A 166 5.87 -3.75 3.69
C VAL A 166 5.39 -4.92 2.84
N GLY A 167 4.18 -5.41 3.14
CA GLY A 167 3.52 -6.40 2.30
C GLY A 167 3.21 -5.87 0.89
N PRO A 168 2.98 -6.75 -0.09
CA PRO A 168 2.59 -6.33 -1.43
C PRO A 168 1.15 -5.80 -1.45
N SER A 169 0.78 -5.20 -2.58
CA SER A 169 -0.62 -4.87 -2.87
C SER A 169 -1.47 -6.14 -2.94
N ILE A 170 -2.75 -6.03 -2.56
CA ILE A 170 -3.74 -7.11 -2.69
C ILE A 170 -4.85 -6.58 -3.58
N LEU A 171 -4.77 -6.92 -4.87
CA LEU A 171 -5.70 -6.40 -5.88
C LEU A 171 -6.76 -7.45 -6.24
N HIS A 172 -6.38 -8.73 -6.24
CA HIS A 172 -7.25 -9.83 -6.66
C HIS A 172 -7.93 -10.53 -5.48
N CYS A 173 -8.56 -9.75 -4.59
CA CYS A 173 -9.41 -10.27 -3.53
C CYS A 173 -10.68 -9.42 -3.38
N ARG A 174 -11.84 -10.09 -3.37
CA ARG A 174 -13.16 -9.42 -3.40
C ARG A 174 -13.54 -8.77 -2.07
N ILE A 175 -13.01 -9.29 -0.97
CA ILE A 175 -13.42 -8.89 0.39
C ILE A 175 -12.38 -8.02 1.11
N ILE A 176 -11.11 -8.10 0.69
CA ILE A 176 -10.01 -7.35 1.28
C ILE A 176 -9.13 -6.86 0.13
N GLN A 177 -8.92 -5.54 0.05
CA GLN A 177 -8.03 -4.92 -0.90
C GLN A 177 -6.99 -4.07 -0.16
N VAL A 178 -5.74 -4.14 -0.61
CA VAL A 178 -4.65 -3.35 -0.05
C VAL A 178 -3.97 -2.63 -1.20
N GLU A 179 -4.06 -1.31 -1.18
CA GLU A 179 -3.53 -0.44 -2.22
C GLU A 179 -2.55 0.56 -1.62
N TYR A 180 -1.58 1.00 -2.42
CA TYR A 180 -0.62 2.01 -2.03
C TYR A 180 -0.75 3.21 -2.97
N SER A 181 -0.75 4.42 -2.40
CA SER A 181 -0.72 5.65 -3.16
C SER A 181 0.40 6.56 -2.67
N LEU A 182 1.06 7.22 -3.63
CA LEU A 182 1.93 8.35 -3.35
C LEU A 182 1.06 9.60 -3.23
N LYS A 183 1.15 10.28 -2.09
CA LYS A 183 0.55 11.59 -1.88
C LYS A 183 1.67 12.61 -1.78
N VAL A 184 1.58 13.67 -2.57
CA VAL A 184 2.45 14.86 -2.54
C VAL A 184 1.58 16.08 -2.18
#